data_AF-A0A3P8BS34-F1
#
_entry.id   AF-A0A3P8BS34-F1
#
_cell.length_a   1.000
_cell.length_b   1.000
_cell.length_c   1.000
_cell.angle_alpha   90.00
_cell.angle_beta   90.00
_cell.angle_gamma   90.00
#
_symmetry.space_group_name_H-M   'P 1'
#
loop_
_entity.id
_entity.type
_entity.pdbx_description
1 polymer ?
#
loop_
_entity_poly.entity_id
_entity_poly.type
_entity_poly.pdbx_seq_one_letter_code
_entity_poly.pdbx_strand_id
1 'polypeptide(L)'
;MVCFKVDHLRFMRSYNPDASRKHADVVQCENCGRPTELATRQAPPLFNLTDSLRSRIDRAQKTHVAINSGLDFATMEYTDLTRGMIKRAKVSPDSVMQLAIQMAFYSLYKEMVPTYESCSTSAFLKGRTDCMRSATAATKEAVLAILDRNVKNAEKLIVNCSNTHGQLVKEASMGQAFDRHLLGLKISAERLKMPTPALFEDVGFIRMGHFVLSTSTLSTNTIVFGGYTLIISRVRTRRRRRVHSFLVIDYSSSKFQKNRDAKEFSEALVKSLDTLRNILHKG
;
A
#
# COMPACT_ATOMS: atom_id res chain seq x y z
N MET A 1 -3.65 3.69 2.00
CA MET A 1 -2.58 2.70 2.34
C MET A 1 -1.35 3.00 1.50
N VAL A 2 -0.20 3.28 2.12
CA VAL A 2 1.01 3.67 1.37
C VAL A 2 1.48 2.54 0.46
N CYS A 3 1.29 2.69 -0.86
CA CYS A 3 1.71 1.72 -1.87
C CYS A 3 2.91 2.24 -2.65
N PHE A 4 4.08 1.65 -2.46
CA PHE A 4 5.31 2.12 -3.10
C PHE A 4 5.94 1.05 -3.97
N LYS A 5 6.72 1.52 -4.95
CA LYS A 5 7.48 0.69 -5.88
C LYS A 5 8.97 0.82 -5.55
N VAL A 6 9.67 -0.30 -5.48
CA VAL A 6 11.13 -0.34 -5.37
C VAL A 6 11.68 -0.76 -6.73
N ASP A 7 12.06 0.21 -7.56
CA ASP A 7 12.43 -0.08 -8.94
C ASP A 7 13.85 -0.64 -9.10
N HIS A 8 14.01 -1.51 -10.09
CA HIS A 8 15.31 -2.02 -10.54
C HIS A 8 15.47 -1.78 -12.06
N LEU A 9 16.32 -0.80 -12.38
CA LEU A 9 16.91 -0.49 -13.69
C LEU A 9 15.91 -0.15 -14.83
N ARG A 10 15.97 1.11 -15.29
CA ARG A 10 15.39 1.53 -16.58
C ARG A 10 16.21 0.96 -17.74
N PHE A 11 15.53 0.31 -18.68
CA PHE A 11 15.72 0.54 -20.12
C PHE A 11 14.33 0.62 -20.75
N MET A 12 13.83 1.84 -20.98
CA MET A 12 12.71 2.06 -21.88
C MET A 12 13.25 2.62 -23.19
N ARG A 13 13.10 1.86 -24.28
CA ARG A 13 13.05 2.47 -25.61
C ARG A 13 11.84 3.42 -25.64
N SER A 14 11.98 4.51 -26.39
CA SER A 14 11.02 5.61 -26.46
C SER A 14 9.59 5.11 -26.71
N TYR A 15 8.68 5.48 -25.80
CA TYR A 15 7.25 5.39 -26.05
C TYR A 15 6.89 6.46 -27.09
N ASN A 16 6.43 6.04 -28.26
CA ASN A 16 6.06 6.95 -29.36
C ASN A 16 4.70 7.59 -29.01
N PRO A 17 4.60 8.92 -28.83
CA PRO A 17 3.40 9.56 -28.30
C PRO A 17 2.23 9.67 -29.30
N ASP A 18 2.40 9.26 -30.56
CA ASP A 18 1.39 9.41 -31.62
C ASP A 18 0.37 8.25 -31.67
N ALA A 19 -0.33 8.02 -30.55
CA ALA A 19 -1.46 7.07 -30.45
C ALA A 19 -2.75 7.61 -31.10
N SER A 20 -2.64 8.47 -32.12
CA SER A 20 -3.75 9.01 -32.92
C SER A 20 -3.99 8.22 -34.22
N ARG A 21 -3.12 7.26 -34.54
CA ARG A 21 -3.20 6.48 -35.78
C ARG A 21 -4.15 5.29 -35.66
N LYS A 22 -5.00 5.15 -36.67
CA LYS A 22 -6.01 4.10 -36.83
C LYS A 22 -5.34 2.72 -36.80
N HIS A 23 -5.50 1.96 -35.71
CA HIS A 23 -5.06 0.56 -35.70
C HIS A 23 -5.97 -0.31 -36.58
N ALA A 24 -5.52 -0.53 -37.81
CA ALA A 24 -6.00 -1.55 -38.73
C ALA A 24 -4.82 -2.12 -39.53
N ASP A 25 -3.71 -2.43 -38.84
CA ASP A 25 -2.58 -3.13 -39.44
C ASP A 25 -2.96 -4.61 -39.64
N VAL A 26 -3.49 -4.90 -40.82
CA VAL A 26 -3.76 -6.26 -41.27
C VAL A 26 -2.43 -6.95 -41.53
N VAL A 27 -2.05 -7.90 -40.66
CA VAL A 27 -0.94 -8.82 -40.96
C VAL A 27 -1.40 -9.76 -42.08
N GLN A 28 -1.01 -9.44 -43.32
CA GLN A 28 -1.25 -10.32 -44.45
C GLN A 28 -0.33 -11.55 -44.37
N CYS A 29 -0.95 -12.72 -44.25
CA CYS A 29 -0.30 -14.00 -44.52
C CYS A 29 -0.29 -14.20 -46.04
N GLU A 30 0.80 -13.85 -46.72
CA GLU A 30 0.91 -13.90 -48.18
C GLU A 30 0.88 -15.31 -48.81
N ASN A 31 0.70 -16.37 -48.02
CA ASN A 31 0.80 -17.75 -48.52
C ASN A 31 -0.26 -18.74 -47.99
N CYS A 32 -1.36 -18.25 -47.40
CA CYS A 32 -2.45 -19.11 -46.94
C CYS A 32 -3.75 -18.85 -47.71
N GLY A 33 -3.95 -19.60 -48.80
CA GLY A 33 -5.12 -19.53 -49.69
C GLY A 33 -6.43 -20.06 -49.08
N ARG A 34 -6.88 -19.47 -47.97
CA ARG A 34 -8.22 -19.66 -47.41
C ARG A 34 -8.88 -18.28 -47.26
N PRO A 35 -10.20 -18.14 -47.48
CA PRO A 35 -10.88 -16.89 -47.21
C PRO A 35 -10.71 -16.50 -45.74
N THR A 36 -10.13 -15.34 -45.48
CA THR A 36 -10.05 -14.77 -44.14
C THR A 36 -11.44 -14.26 -43.78
N GLU A 37 -12.21 -15.09 -43.07
CA GLU A 37 -13.51 -14.70 -42.54
C GLU A 37 -13.30 -13.54 -41.55
N LEU A 38 -13.65 -12.31 -41.95
CA LEU A 38 -13.49 -11.13 -41.11
C LEU A 38 -14.25 -11.37 -39.81
N ALA A 39 -13.56 -11.23 -38.68
CA ALA A 39 -14.12 -11.48 -37.36
C ALA A 39 -15.45 -10.74 -37.20
N THR A 40 -16.54 -11.49 -37.04
CA THR A 40 -17.88 -10.95 -36.94
C THR A 40 -17.95 -9.96 -35.78
N ARG A 41 -18.25 -8.70 -36.11
CA ARG A 41 -18.29 -7.60 -35.14
C ARG A 41 -19.41 -7.88 -34.15
N GLN A 42 -19.07 -8.45 -32.99
CA GLN A 42 -20.04 -8.83 -31.97
C GLN A 42 -20.91 -7.63 -31.61
N ALA A 43 -22.23 -7.78 -31.76
CA ALA A 43 -23.17 -6.73 -31.40
C ALA A 43 -23.06 -6.45 -29.88
N PRO A 44 -23.12 -5.18 -29.45
CA PRO A 44 -23.04 -4.85 -28.03
C PRO A 44 -24.22 -5.49 -27.27
N PRO A 45 -24.01 -5.96 -26.03
CA PRO A 45 -25.07 -6.59 -25.25
C PRO A 45 -26.21 -5.60 -24.97
N LEU A 46 -27.42 -5.95 -25.41
CA LEU A 46 -28.62 -5.17 -25.20
C LEU A 46 -29.19 -5.40 -23.79
N PHE A 47 -29.39 -4.33 -23.03
CA PHE A 47 -29.99 -4.36 -21.69
C PHE A 47 -31.34 -3.64 -21.68
N ASN A 48 -32.43 -4.39 -21.54
CA ASN A 48 -33.77 -3.82 -21.36
C ASN A 48 -33.95 -3.32 -19.92
N LEU A 49 -33.87 -2.01 -19.73
CA LEU A 49 -33.94 -1.38 -18.40
C LEU A 49 -35.39 -1.01 -18.03
N THR A 50 -35.96 -1.77 -17.08
CA THR A 50 -37.19 -1.41 -16.36
C THR A 50 -36.97 -0.23 -15.42
N ASP A 51 -38.03 0.45 -14.99
CA ASP A 51 -37.91 1.62 -14.10
C ASP A 51 -37.31 1.28 -12.73
N SER A 52 -37.55 0.06 -12.24
CA SER A 52 -36.87 -0.48 -11.05
C SER A 52 -35.35 -0.58 -11.24
N LEU A 53 -34.88 -1.04 -12.41
CA LEU A 53 -33.46 -1.07 -12.75
C LEU A 53 -32.89 0.35 -12.91
N ARG A 54 -33.61 1.27 -13.57
CA ARG A 54 -33.21 2.69 -13.68
C ARG A 54 -33.05 3.35 -12.31
N SER A 55 -34.00 3.14 -11.40
CA SER A 55 -33.93 3.60 -10.00
C SER A 55 -32.78 2.97 -9.21
N ARG A 56 -32.40 1.71 -9.48
CA ARG A 56 -31.22 1.08 -8.88
C ARG A 56 -29.92 1.68 -9.42
N ILE A 57 -29.85 1.99 -10.73
CA ILE A 57 -28.70 2.63 -11.37
C ILE A 57 -28.50 4.05 -10.81
N ASP A 58 -29.56 4.87 -10.76
CA ASP A 58 -29.50 6.22 -10.18
C ASP A 58 -29.01 6.21 -8.71
N ARG A 59 -29.57 5.31 -7.89
CA ARG A 59 -29.10 5.13 -6.50
C ARG A 59 -27.64 4.67 -6.42
N ALA A 60 -27.18 3.81 -7.33
CA ALA A 60 -25.79 3.38 -7.39
C ALA A 60 -24.85 4.53 -7.81
N GLN A 61 -25.27 5.36 -8.78
CA GLN A 61 -24.52 6.55 -9.22
C GLN A 61 -24.44 7.59 -8.10
N LYS A 62 -25.55 7.95 -7.45
CA LYS A 62 -25.58 8.85 -6.29
C LYS A 62 -24.72 8.31 -5.14
N THR A 63 -24.78 6.99 -4.90
CA THR A 63 -23.91 6.33 -3.91
C THR A 63 -22.44 6.44 -4.30
N HIS A 64 -22.09 6.25 -5.58
CA HIS A 64 -20.71 6.35 -6.07
C HIS A 64 -20.15 7.78 -5.92
N VAL A 65 -20.91 8.81 -6.32
CA VAL A 65 -20.50 10.22 -6.18
C VAL A 65 -20.32 10.58 -4.70
N ALA A 66 -21.27 10.22 -3.83
CA ALA A 66 -21.15 10.46 -2.39
C ALA A 66 -20.00 9.69 -1.72
N ILE A 67 -19.65 8.53 -2.29
CA ILE A 67 -18.50 7.72 -1.86
C ILE A 67 -17.18 8.38 -2.25
N ASN A 68 -17.08 8.92 -3.48
CA ASN A 68 -15.86 9.50 -4.02
C ASN A 68 -15.55 10.87 -3.42
N SER A 69 -16.56 11.69 -3.10
CA SER A 69 -16.39 13.04 -2.53
C SER A 69 -15.76 13.08 -1.13
N GLY A 70 -15.60 11.91 -0.49
CA GLY A 70 -14.96 11.75 0.82
C GLY A 70 -13.60 11.06 0.77
N LEU A 71 -12.95 11.07 -0.40
CA LEU A 71 -11.61 10.53 -0.60
C LEU A 71 -10.61 11.65 -0.73
N ASP A 72 -9.45 11.42 -0.16
CA ASP A 72 -8.26 12.24 -0.35
C ASP A 72 -7.11 11.30 -0.72
N PHE A 73 -6.33 11.71 -1.71
CA PHE A 73 -5.17 10.96 -2.19
C PHE A 73 -4.15 11.95 -2.75
N ALA A 74 -2.88 11.67 -2.45
CA ALA A 74 -1.77 12.36 -3.04
C ALA A 74 -0.90 11.39 -3.84
N THR A 75 0.01 11.97 -4.60
CA THR A 75 0.92 11.26 -5.48
C THR A 75 2.34 11.81 -5.23
N MET A 76 3.35 10.96 -5.40
CA MET A 76 4.74 11.42 -5.48
C MET A 76 5.55 10.44 -6.35
N GLU A 77 6.61 10.97 -6.93
CA GLU A 77 7.74 10.21 -7.43
C GLU A 77 8.99 10.72 -6.67
N TYR A 78 9.88 9.81 -6.28
CA TYR A 78 11.11 10.16 -5.59
C TYR A 78 12.27 9.37 -6.19
N THR A 79 13.21 10.07 -6.82
CA THR A 79 14.27 9.49 -7.65
C THR A 79 15.66 9.52 -7.01
N ASP A 80 15.83 10.29 -5.94
CA ASP A 80 17.15 10.73 -5.47
C ASP A 80 17.88 9.71 -4.59
N LEU A 81 17.15 8.76 -3.99
CA LEU A 81 17.76 7.65 -3.26
C LEU A 81 17.99 6.46 -4.20
N THR A 82 19.20 6.39 -4.75
CA THR A 82 19.55 5.36 -5.73
C THR A 82 19.85 4.00 -5.10
N ARG A 83 19.64 2.92 -5.86
CA ARG A 83 20.03 1.54 -5.49
C ARG A 83 21.50 1.43 -5.08
N GLY A 84 22.39 2.25 -5.67
CA GLY A 84 23.81 2.29 -5.34
C GLY A 84 24.07 2.78 -3.92
N MET A 85 23.35 3.83 -3.48
CA MET A 85 23.45 4.36 -2.11
C MET A 85 22.94 3.35 -1.09
N ILE A 86 21.74 2.80 -1.32
CA ILE A 86 21.11 1.81 -0.45
C ILE A 86 22.02 0.57 -0.26
N LYS A 87 22.65 0.09 -1.34
CA LYS A 87 23.59 -1.04 -1.29
C LYS A 87 24.85 -0.73 -0.48
N ARG A 88 25.45 0.47 -0.61
CA ARG A 88 26.66 0.85 0.14
C ARG A 88 26.38 0.91 1.65
N ALA A 89 25.23 1.48 2.02
CA ALA A 89 24.75 1.53 3.41
C ALA A 89 24.31 0.15 3.97
N LYS A 90 24.31 -0.92 3.17
CA LYS A 90 23.90 -2.29 3.56
C LYS A 90 22.48 -2.37 4.16
N VAL A 91 21.55 -1.55 3.68
CA VAL A 91 20.16 -1.54 4.14
C VAL A 91 19.18 -2.00 3.05
N SER A 92 18.00 -2.47 3.46
CA SER A 92 16.91 -2.85 2.56
C SER A 92 16.19 -1.61 2.02
N PRO A 93 15.97 -1.47 0.70
CA PRO A 93 15.16 -0.38 0.15
C PRO A 93 13.76 -0.30 0.76
N ASP A 94 13.18 -1.48 1.03
CA ASP A 94 11.85 -1.64 1.59
C ASP A 94 11.79 -1.13 3.04
N SER A 95 12.79 -1.50 3.85
CA SER A 95 12.92 -0.98 5.21
C SER A 95 13.19 0.52 5.24
N VAL A 96 13.95 1.08 4.29
CA VAL A 96 14.20 2.54 4.23
C VAL A 96 12.89 3.28 3.94
N MET A 97 12.06 2.78 3.02
CA MET A 97 10.75 3.37 2.76
C MET A 97 9.80 3.23 3.94
N GLN A 98 9.77 2.08 4.62
CA GLN A 98 8.96 1.89 5.84
C GLN A 98 9.40 2.82 6.98
N LEU A 99 10.71 3.01 7.18
CA LEU A 99 11.24 3.99 8.13
C LEU A 99 10.82 5.42 7.73
N ALA A 100 10.91 5.78 6.45
CA ALA A 100 10.46 7.08 5.95
C ALA A 100 8.96 7.32 6.19
N ILE A 101 8.12 6.30 6.05
CA ILE A 101 6.68 6.33 6.33
C ILE A 101 6.42 6.59 7.82
N GLN A 102 7.15 5.93 8.73
CA GLN A 102 7.04 6.17 10.16
C GLN A 102 7.56 7.56 10.56
N MET A 103 8.68 8.02 9.98
CA MET A 103 9.21 9.37 10.16
C MET A 103 8.21 10.43 9.71
N ALA A 104 7.61 10.28 8.53
CA ALA A 104 6.60 11.19 8.01
C ALA A 104 5.40 11.28 8.95
N PHE A 105 4.84 10.14 9.35
CA PHE A 105 3.72 10.08 10.27
C PHE A 105 4.05 10.73 11.63
N TYR A 106 5.19 10.39 12.22
CA TYR A 106 5.60 10.96 13.51
C TYR A 106 5.91 12.46 13.41
N SER A 107 6.45 12.93 12.28
CA SER A 107 6.75 14.35 12.07
C SER A 107 5.51 15.24 12.19
N LEU A 108 4.38 14.78 11.63
CA LEU A 108 3.09 15.46 11.61
C LEU A 108 2.29 15.26 12.91
N TYR A 109 2.24 14.02 13.42
CA TYR A 109 1.27 13.62 14.46
C TYR A 109 1.88 13.28 15.82
N LYS A 110 3.22 13.20 15.93
CA LYS A 110 3.97 12.89 17.16
C LYS A 110 3.56 11.58 17.87
N GLU A 111 2.94 10.66 17.12
CA GLU A 111 2.47 9.36 17.61
C GLU A 111 3.09 8.23 16.77
N MET A 112 3.52 7.14 17.43
CA MET A 112 3.81 5.86 16.76
C MET A 112 2.54 5.02 16.73
N VAL A 113 2.15 4.51 15.56
CA VAL A 113 0.83 3.90 15.36
C VAL A 113 0.90 2.46 14.81
N PRO A 114 -0.09 1.61 15.13
CA PRO A 114 -0.20 0.28 14.54
C PRO A 114 -0.15 0.35 13.01
N THR A 115 0.87 -0.30 12.45
CA THR A 115 1.15 -0.29 11.01
C THR A 115 1.10 -1.70 10.46
N TYR A 116 0.30 -1.89 9.42
CA TYR A 116 0.24 -3.13 8.63
C TYR A 116 1.17 -3.02 7.43
N GLU A 117 1.96 -4.05 7.18
CA GLU A 117 2.64 -4.29 5.90
C GLU A 117 2.24 -5.68 5.38
N SER A 118 1.87 -5.75 4.11
CA SER A 118 1.49 -7.01 3.46
C SER A 118 2.71 -7.87 3.15
N CYS A 119 2.93 -8.95 3.92
CA CYS A 119 3.98 -9.92 3.62
C CYS A 119 3.40 -11.14 2.89
N SER A 120 4.00 -11.56 1.77
CA SER A 120 3.51 -12.72 1.00
C SER A 120 3.83 -14.04 1.70
N THR A 121 2.84 -14.93 1.80
CA THR A 121 3.03 -16.33 2.27
C THR A 121 2.95 -17.33 1.12
N SER A 122 3.22 -16.90 -0.12
CA SER A 122 3.13 -17.73 -1.34
C SER A 122 4.06 -18.95 -1.40
N ALA A 123 5.00 -19.09 -0.45
CA ALA A 123 5.79 -20.31 -0.25
C ALA A 123 4.93 -21.50 0.26
N PHE A 124 3.76 -21.23 0.84
CA PHE A 124 2.84 -22.25 1.34
C PHE A 124 1.71 -22.55 0.34
N LEU A 125 1.21 -23.78 0.35
CA LEU A 125 0.03 -24.17 -0.44
C LEU A 125 -1.18 -23.29 -0.09
N LYS A 126 -1.77 -22.65 -1.10
CA LYS A 126 -2.86 -21.64 -0.95
C LYS A 126 -2.46 -20.41 -0.11
N GLY A 127 -1.17 -20.17 0.05
CA GLY A 127 -0.61 -18.99 0.71
C GLY A 127 -1.14 -17.69 0.10
N ARG A 128 -1.33 -16.68 0.96
CA ARG A 128 -1.79 -15.34 0.58
C ARG A 128 -0.89 -14.32 1.23
N THR A 129 -1.27 -13.82 2.41
CA THR A 129 -0.49 -12.83 3.14
C THR A 129 -0.55 -13.06 4.64
N ASP A 130 0.54 -12.73 5.34
CA ASP A 130 0.52 -12.38 6.75
C ASP A 130 0.67 -10.85 6.93
N CYS A 131 0.75 -10.37 8.17
CA CYS A 131 1.11 -9.00 8.50
C CYS A 131 2.56 -8.97 9.00
N MET A 132 3.40 -8.14 8.38
CA MET A 132 4.62 -7.65 9.02
C MET A 132 4.29 -6.29 9.65
N ARG A 133 4.75 -6.03 10.88
CA ARG A 133 4.43 -4.80 11.63
C ARG A 133 5.64 -3.87 11.67
N SER A 134 5.73 -2.96 10.69
CA SER A 134 6.91 -2.09 10.51
C SER A 134 7.14 -1.05 11.62
N ALA A 135 6.14 -0.78 12.47
CA ALA A 135 6.25 0.09 13.65
C ALA A 135 6.91 -0.65 14.85
N THR A 136 8.19 -1.01 14.70
CA THR A 136 8.97 -1.74 15.73
C THR A 136 9.59 -0.81 16.78
N ALA A 137 10.16 -1.39 17.85
CA ALA A 137 10.95 -0.64 18.84
C ALA A 137 12.20 0.02 18.21
N ALA A 138 12.94 -0.70 17.36
CA ALA A 138 14.07 -0.15 16.61
C ALA A 138 13.63 1.00 15.68
N THR A 139 12.49 0.84 15.00
CA THR A 139 11.91 1.88 14.15
C THR A 139 11.57 3.14 14.96
N LYS A 140 10.98 2.98 16.15
CA LYS A 140 10.69 4.10 17.06
C LYS A 140 11.99 4.80 17.52
N GLU A 141 13.01 4.05 17.91
CA GLU A 141 14.30 4.59 18.34
C GLU A 141 14.95 5.44 17.23
N ALA A 142 14.99 4.93 16.00
CA ALA A 142 15.52 5.66 14.85
C ALA A 142 14.68 6.91 14.51
N VAL A 143 13.35 6.80 14.48
CA VAL A 143 12.44 7.93 14.23
C VAL A 143 12.69 9.08 15.20
N LEU A 144 12.76 8.78 16.51
CA LEU A 144 13.01 9.79 17.54
C LEU A 144 14.41 10.40 17.40
N ALA A 145 15.47 9.57 17.34
CA ALA A 145 16.84 10.05 17.26
C ALA A 145 17.12 10.92 16.02
N ILE A 146 16.54 10.57 14.87
CA ILE A 146 16.71 11.32 13.61
C ILE A 146 15.95 12.65 13.66
N LEU A 147 14.69 12.66 14.12
CA LEU A 147 13.86 13.86 14.12
C LEU A 147 14.25 14.86 15.23
N ASP A 148 14.73 14.37 16.37
CA ASP A 148 15.27 15.20 17.47
C ASP A 148 16.72 15.67 17.19
N ARG A 149 17.22 15.46 15.96
CA ARG A 149 18.57 15.84 15.48
C ARG A 149 19.73 15.23 16.27
N ASN A 150 19.54 14.12 16.96
CA ASN A 150 20.61 13.37 17.62
C ASN A 150 21.36 12.48 16.61
N VAL A 151 22.03 13.11 15.65
CA VAL A 151 22.53 12.45 14.43
C VAL A 151 23.74 11.53 14.65
N LYS A 152 24.39 11.57 15.83
CA LYS A 152 25.68 10.91 16.08
C LYS A 152 25.68 9.39 15.87
N ASN A 153 24.53 8.73 15.96
CA ASN A 153 24.37 7.28 15.73
C ASN A 153 23.31 6.93 14.67
N ALA A 154 22.83 7.92 13.88
CA ALA A 154 21.66 7.74 13.02
C ALA A 154 21.82 6.60 12.00
N GLU A 155 22.98 6.46 11.37
CA GLU A 155 23.26 5.36 10.43
C GLU A 155 23.13 3.98 11.08
N LYS A 156 23.74 3.79 12.26
CA LYS A 156 23.66 2.54 13.03
C LYS A 156 22.22 2.18 13.41
N LEU A 157 21.39 3.19 13.73
CA LEU A 157 19.97 3.01 14.00
C LEU A 157 19.17 2.62 12.73
N ILE A 158 19.48 3.21 11.57
CA ILE A 158 18.86 2.82 10.29
C ILE A 158 19.25 1.38 9.91
N VAL A 159 20.51 0.98 10.12
CA VAL A 159 20.97 -0.41 9.92
C VAL A 159 20.24 -1.37 10.88
N ASN A 160 20.07 -1.00 12.15
CA ASN A 160 19.30 -1.80 13.11
C ASN A 160 17.82 -1.95 12.70
N CYS A 161 17.20 -0.88 12.19
CA CYS A 161 15.86 -0.93 11.61
C CYS A 161 15.80 -1.90 10.43
N SER A 162 16.76 -1.83 9.51
CA SER A 162 16.84 -2.69 8.33
C SER A 162 17.00 -4.16 8.68
N ASN A 163 17.85 -4.49 9.67
CA ASN A 163 18.05 -5.86 10.11
C ASN A 163 16.79 -6.40 10.80
N THR A 164 16.16 -5.59 11.67
CA THR A 164 14.91 -5.94 12.36
C THR A 164 13.77 -6.15 11.37
N HIS A 165 13.57 -5.23 10.44
CA HIS A 165 12.56 -5.31 9.37
C HIS A 165 12.77 -6.54 8.50
N GLY A 166 14.00 -6.77 8.02
CA GLY A 166 14.35 -7.93 7.21
C GLY A 166 14.11 -9.28 7.91
N GLN A 167 14.40 -9.37 9.21
CA GLN A 167 14.10 -10.56 10.01
C GLN A 167 12.59 -10.79 10.15
N LEU A 168 11.81 -9.74 10.46
CA LEU A 168 10.34 -9.84 10.56
C LEU A 168 9.68 -10.17 9.20
N VAL A 169 10.20 -9.67 8.08
CA VAL A 169 9.74 -10.05 6.73
C VAL A 169 10.04 -11.52 6.45
N LYS A 170 11.22 -12.02 6.83
CA LYS A 170 11.58 -13.44 6.71
C LYS A 170 10.65 -14.31 7.57
N GLU A 171 10.41 -13.94 8.81
CA GLU A 171 9.49 -14.64 9.71
C GLU A 171 8.06 -14.67 9.17
N ALA A 172 7.53 -13.52 8.76
CA ALA A 172 6.18 -13.40 8.21
C ALA A 172 5.99 -14.19 6.91
N SER A 173 6.97 -14.14 5.99
CA SER A 173 6.92 -14.92 4.74
C SER A 173 7.00 -16.44 4.97
N MET A 174 7.65 -16.86 6.05
CA MET A 174 7.73 -18.25 6.53
C MET A 174 6.63 -18.61 7.55
N GLY A 175 5.55 -17.82 7.64
CA GLY A 175 4.38 -18.14 8.47
C GLY A 175 4.63 -18.12 9.98
N GLN A 176 5.69 -17.45 10.44
CA GLN A 176 6.04 -17.29 11.85
C GLN A 176 5.52 -15.97 12.46
N ALA A 177 4.87 -15.12 11.66
CA ALA A 177 4.16 -13.94 12.19
C ALA A 177 2.87 -14.36 12.92
N PHE A 178 2.45 -13.54 13.89
CA PHE A 178 1.34 -13.90 14.79
C PHE A 178 -0.04 -13.47 14.28
N ASP A 179 -0.15 -12.53 13.35
CA ASP A 179 -1.44 -11.90 13.00
C ASP A 179 -2.46 -12.90 12.43
N ARG A 180 -2.04 -13.78 11.50
CA ARG A 180 -2.95 -14.83 10.98
C ARG A 180 -3.19 -15.94 11.98
N HIS A 181 -2.23 -16.24 12.85
CA HIS A 181 -2.40 -17.22 13.93
C HIS A 181 -3.47 -16.76 14.94
N LEU A 182 -3.38 -15.52 15.44
CA LEU A 182 -4.36 -14.94 16.36
C LEU A 182 -5.75 -14.82 15.72
N LEU A 183 -5.82 -14.48 14.43
CA LEU A 183 -7.08 -14.52 13.67
C LEU A 183 -7.66 -15.94 13.59
N GLY A 184 -6.82 -16.95 13.34
CA GLY A 184 -7.21 -18.36 13.31
C GLY A 184 -7.76 -18.85 14.64
N LEU A 185 -7.13 -18.49 15.76
CA LEU A 185 -7.59 -18.80 17.11
C LEU A 185 -8.95 -18.14 17.40
N LYS A 186 -9.12 -16.86 17.04
CA LYS A 186 -10.40 -16.15 17.20
C LYS A 186 -11.54 -16.81 16.42
N ILE A 187 -11.33 -17.08 15.13
CA ILE A 187 -12.33 -17.76 14.27
C ILE A 187 -12.63 -19.18 14.78
N SER A 188 -11.64 -19.87 15.36
CA SER A 188 -11.85 -21.21 15.94
C SER A 188 -12.73 -21.15 17.19
N ALA A 189 -12.49 -20.22 18.11
CA ALA A 189 -13.35 -20.01 19.28
C ALA A 189 -14.80 -19.66 18.87
N GLU A 190 -14.97 -18.75 17.90
CA GLU A 190 -16.28 -18.38 17.33
C GLU A 190 -17.01 -19.60 16.74
N ARG A 191 -16.32 -20.45 15.96
CA ARG A 191 -16.88 -21.67 15.35
C ARG A 191 -17.25 -22.74 16.37
N LEU A 192 -16.46 -22.87 17.44
CA LEU A 192 -16.71 -23.79 18.55
C LEU A 192 -17.76 -23.25 19.54
N LYS A 193 -18.32 -22.05 19.29
CA LYS A 193 -19.27 -21.36 20.18
C LYS A 193 -18.72 -21.14 21.60
N MET A 194 -17.40 -21.01 21.72
CA MET A 194 -16.74 -20.70 22.99
C MET A 194 -16.92 -19.21 23.30
N PRO A 195 -16.91 -18.81 24.59
CA PRO A 195 -16.72 -17.41 24.96
C PRO A 195 -15.46 -16.85 24.30
N THR A 196 -15.50 -15.58 23.89
CA THR A 196 -14.32 -14.90 23.32
C THR A 196 -13.19 -14.90 24.35
N PRO A 197 -11.99 -15.44 24.04
CA PRO A 197 -10.85 -15.35 24.95
C PRO A 197 -10.51 -13.89 25.30
N ALA A 198 -10.27 -13.61 26.58
CA ALA A 198 -10.04 -12.26 27.12
C ALA A 198 -8.93 -11.48 26.39
N LEU A 199 -7.93 -12.17 25.83
CA LEU A 199 -6.90 -11.58 24.97
C LEU A 199 -7.49 -10.77 23.80
N PHE A 200 -8.61 -11.17 23.21
CA PHE A 200 -9.21 -10.47 22.07
C PHE A 200 -10.10 -9.29 22.48
N GLU A 201 -10.39 -9.15 23.78
CA GLU A 201 -11.13 -8.05 24.39
C GLU A 201 -10.20 -7.02 25.03
N ASP A 202 -8.92 -7.37 25.23
CA ASP A 202 -7.88 -6.47 25.73
C ASP A 202 -7.75 -5.19 24.88
N VAL A 203 -7.56 -4.06 25.57
CA VAL A 203 -7.45 -2.74 24.94
C VAL A 203 -6.21 -2.61 24.06
N GLY A 204 -5.13 -3.31 24.40
CA GLY A 204 -3.93 -3.43 23.58
C GLY A 204 -4.17 -4.25 22.31
N PHE A 205 -4.85 -5.40 22.41
CA PHE A 205 -5.25 -6.19 21.23
C PHE A 205 -6.20 -5.42 20.30
N ILE A 206 -7.21 -4.75 20.86
CA ILE A 206 -8.13 -3.90 20.09
C ILE A 206 -7.36 -2.75 19.42
N ARG A 207 -6.43 -2.09 20.13
CA ARG A 207 -5.59 -1.03 19.55
C ARG A 207 -4.68 -1.57 18.44
N MET A 208 -4.00 -2.69 18.63
CA MET A 208 -3.06 -3.23 17.64
C MET A 208 -3.76 -3.79 16.38
N GLY A 209 -5.03 -4.19 16.48
CA GLY A 209 -5.88 -4.54 15.33
C GLY A 209 -6.42 -3.33 14.56
N HIS A 210 -6.38 -2.13 15.14
CA HIS A 210 -6.74 -0.88 14.47
C HIS A 210 -5.53 -0.28 13.72
N PHE A 211 -5.20 -0.87 12.57
CA PHE A 211 -4.14 -0.37 11.67
C PHE A 211 -4.43 1.05 11.16
N VAL A 212 -3.74 2.03 11.72
CA VAL A 212 -3.82 3.45 11.36
C VAL A 212 -3.06 3.71 10.06
N LEU A 213 -1.90 3.08 9.95
CA LEU A 213 -1.16 2.94 8.71
C LEU A 213 -1.32 1.51 8.20
N SER A 214 -1.46 1.40 6.89
CA SER A 214 -1.34 0.15 6.16
C SER A 214 -0.46 0.46 4.95
N THR A 215 0.31 -0.53 4.51
CA THR A 215 1.33 -0.40 3.47
C THR A 215 1.43 -1.69 2.64
N SER A 216 1.87 -1.57 1.38
CA SER A 216 2.25 -2.72 0.56
C SER A 216 3.27 -2.33 -0.49
N THR A 217 4.25 -3.19 -0.72
CA THR A 217 5.30 -2.99 -1.72
C THR A 217 4.94 -3.68 -3.02
N LEU A 218 5.05 -2.97 -4.14
CA LEU A 218 4.86 -3.52 -5.48
C LEU A 218 6.22 -3.63 -6.19
N SER A 219 6.76 -4.85 -6.27
CA SER A 219 8.03 -5.15 -6.93
C SER A 219 7.79 -5.77 -8.32
N THR A 220 7.47 -4.95 -9.32
CA THR A 220 7.41 -5.38 -10.71
C THR A 220 7.71 -4.22 -11.66
N ASN A 221 8.36 -4.53 -12.79
CA ASN A 221 8.66 -3.55 -13.82
C ASN A 221 7.44 -3.24 -14.72
N THR A 222 6.38 -4.04 -14.67
CA THR A 222 5.19 -3.89 -15.55
C THR A 222 4.09 -2.99 -14.97
N ILE A 223 3.95 -2.96 -13.64
CA ILE A 223 2.99 -2.08 -12.96
C ILE A 223 3.73 -0.79 -12.59
N VAL A 224 3.28 0.33 -13.13
CA VAL A 224 3.94 1.63 -12.91
C VAL A 224 3.90 2.04 -11.42
N PHE A 225 2.85 1.78 -10.62
CA PHE A 225 1.48 2.02 -11.05
C PHE A 225 0.30 1.36 -10.22
N GLY A 226 0.30 1.17 -8.88
CA GLY A 226 -0.87 0.61 -8.12
C GLY A 226 -1.07 1.04 -6.64
N GLY A 227 -2.31 1.04 -6.09
CA GLY A 227 -2.62 1.49 -4.70
C GLY A 227 -4.11 1.38 -4.26
N TYR A 228 -4.43 1.54 -2.96
CA TYR A 228 -5.80 1.39 -2.41
C TYR A 228 -6.11 2.14 -1.10
N THR A 229 -7.41 2.22 -0.74
CA THR A 229 -7.95 2.93 0.44
C THR A 229 -8.01 2.07 1.69
N LEU A 230 -7.80 2.62 2.90
CA LEU A 230 -7.92 1.82 4.13
C LEU A 230 -9.35 1.29 4.35
N ILE A 231 -9.50 0.30 5.24
CA ILE A 231 -10.79 -0.18 5.73
C ILE A 231 -10.81 -0.09 7.26
N ILE A 232 -10.79 1.14 7.78
CA ILE A 232 -11.08 1.39 9.20
C ILE A 232 -12.58 1.72 9.32
N SER A 233 -13.36 0.78 9.84
CA SER A 233 -14.78 0.97 10.12
C SER A 233 -15.13 0.59 11.56
N ARG A 234 -15.28 1.59 12.43
CA ARG A 234 -16.19 1.46 13.59
C ARG A 234 -17.62 1.72 13.13
N VAL A 235 -18.57 1.03 13.74
CA VAL A 235 -19.93 0.84 13.23
C VAL A 235 -20.82 2.09 13.40
N ARG A 236 -21.72 2.30 12.43
CA ARG A 236 -22.92 3.18 12.46
C ARG A 236 -22.73 4.70 12.34
N THR A 237 -22.29 5.15 11.16
CA THR A 237 -22.95 6.25 10.40
C THR A 237 -22.70 6.09 8.89
N ARG A 238 -23.39 6.89 8.05
CA ARG A 238 -23.49 6.70 6.58
C ARG A 238 -22.11 6.65 5.87
N ARG A 239 -22.01 5.74 4.88
CA ARG A 239 -20.77 5.16 4.34
C ARG A 239 -20.05 6.05 3.30
N ARG A 240 -18.71 5.98 3.29
CA ARG A 240 -17.76 6.59 2.32
C ARG A 240 -16.86 5.50 1.68
N ARG A 241 -16.06 5.91 0.66
CA ARG A 241 -14.79 5.32 0.14
C ARG A 241 -14.81 4.44 -1.12
N ARG A 242 -14.09 4.88 -2.18
CA ARG A 242 -13.55 4.06 -3.28
C ARG A 242 -12.39 4.75 -4.04
N VAL A 243 -11.16 4.34 -3.75
CA VAL A 243 -10.07 4.03 -4.71
C VAL A 243 -9.92 4.92 -5.96
N HIS A 244 -8.73 5.49 -6.18
CA HIS A 244 -7.81 5.18 -7.29
C HIS A 244 -6.48 5.89 -6.98
N SER A 245 -5.50 5.77 -7.87
CA SER A 245 -4.22 5.28 -7.36
C SER A 245 -3.02 6.12 -7.85
N PHE A 246 -2.18 6.52 -6.90
CA PHE A 246 -0.74 6.78 -7.05
C PHE A 246 -0.04 6.36 -5.74
N LEU A 247 0.86 7.12 -5.09
CA LEU A 247 1.27 6.79 -3.72
C LEU A 247 0.09 7.00 -2.74
N VAL A 248 -0.84 6.04 -2.65
CA VAL A 248 -2.15 6.26 -2.01
C VAL A 248 -2.03 6.28 -0.49
N ILE A 249 -1.52 7.35 0.10
CA ILE A 249 -1.84 7.67 1.49
C ILE A 249 -3.31 8.17 1.59
N ASP A 250 -4.26 7.39 1.05
CA ASP A 250 -5.64 7.41 1.55
C ASP A 250 -5.56 7.00 3.01
N TYR A 251 -5.60 8.03 3.84
CA TYR A 251 -5.98 7.98 5.22
C TYR A 251 -7.45 8.40 5.28
N SER A 252 -8.34 7.57 5.84
CA SER A 252 -9.67 8.09 6.16
C SER A 252 -9.56 8.96 7.40
N SER A 253 -9.58 10.27 7.19
CA SER A 253 -10.29 11.10 8.13
C SER A 253 -11.76 10.65 8.13
N SER A 254 -12.13 9.84 9.13
CA SER A 254 -13.50 9.99 9.62
C SER A 254 -13.63 11.44 10.09
N LYS A 255 -14.81 12.06 9.95
CA LYS A 255 -15.03 13.48 10.33
C LYS A 255 -14.72 13.82 11.80
N PHE A 256 -14.28 12.85 12.60
CA PHE A 256 -13.86 12.95 14.00
C PHE A 256 -12.32 13.00 14.21
N GLN A 257 -11.49 12.90 13.17
CA GLN A 257 -10.07 13.27 13.23
C GLN A 257 -9.79 14.38 12.22
N LYS A 258 -9.87 15.64 12.68
CA LYS A 258 -9.91 16.85 11.85
C LYS A 258 -8.63 17.18 11.04
N ASN A 259 -7.50 16.53 11.31
CA ASN A 259 -6.18 17.05 10.94
C ASN A 259 -5.32 16.04 10.15
N ARG A 260 -5.83 15.31 9.15
CA ARG A 260 -5.00 14.40 8.33
C ARG A 260 -5.29 14.56 6.85
N ASP A 261 -4.29 15.03 6.12
CA ASP A 261 -4.30 15.40 4.70
C ASP A 261 -3.25 14.56 3.94
N ALA A 262 -3.63 14.05 2.76
CA ALA A 262 -2.77 13.16 1.98
C ALA A 262 -1.59 13.90 1.34
N LYS A 263 -1.76 15.18 0.96
CA LYS A 263 -0.71 16.01 0.37
C LYS A 263 0.31 16.40 1.43
N GLU A 264 -0.13 16.80 2.62
CA GLU A 264 0.74 17.08 3.77
C GLU A 264 1.59 15.85 4.13
N PHE A 265 0.98 14.66 4.16
CA PHE A 265 1.73 13.41 4.37
C PHE A 265 2.72 13.13 3.23
N SER A 266 2.33 13.38 1.98
CA SER A 266 3.21 13.25 0.81
C SER A 266 4.45 14.14 0.96
N GLU A 267 4.26 15.43 1.27
CA GLU A 267 5.34 16.38 1.50
C GLU A 267 6.23 15.98 2.70
N ALA A 268 5.64 15.45 3.79
CA ALA A 268 6.38 14.95 4.95
C ALA A 268 7.21 13.69 4.64
N LEU A 269 6.74 12.82 3.75
CA LEU A 269 7.45 11.62 3.33
C LEU A 269 8.60 11.94 2.36
N VAL A 270 8.46 12.90 1.45
CA VAL A 270 9.59 13.41 0.65
C VAL A 270 10.69 13.96 1.57
N LYS A 271 10.33 14.82 2.53
CA LYS A 271 11.28 15.36 3.54
C LYS A 271 11.96 14.25 4.36
N SER A 272 11.24 13.16 4.65
CA SER A 272 11.78 12.01 5.38
C SER A 272 12.77 11.21 4.52
N LEU A 273 12.45 11.00 3.24
CA LEU A 273 13.34 10.35 2.28
C LEU A 273 14.61 11.18 2.01
N ASP A 274 14.49 12.51 1.89
CA ASP A 274 15.64 13.42 1.82
C ASP A 274 16.53 13.34 3.06
N THR A 275 15.92 13.29 4.24
CA THR A 275 16.66 13.17 5.51
C THR A 275 17.44 11.86 5.56
N LEU A 276 16.79 10.74 5.20
CA LEU A 276 17.45 9.44 5.12
C LEU A 276 18.54 9.40 4.04
N ARG A 277 18.30 9.93 2.84
CA ARG A 277 19.31 10.08 1.77
C ARG A 277 20.54 10.82 2.29
N ASN A 278 20.35 11.93 3.00
CA ASN A 278 21.43 12.78 3.51
C ASN A 278 22.22 12.11 4.65
N ILE A 279 21.63 11.19 5.41
CA ILE A 279 22.34 10.35 6.39
C ILE A 279 23.12 9.24 5.65
N LEU A 280 22.45 8.49 4.77
CA LEU A 280 23.02 7.35 4.02
C LEU A 280 24.04 7.73 2.94
N HIS A 281 24.26 9.03 2.68
CA HIS A 281 25.34 9.51 1.80
C HIS A 281 26.62 9.86 2.59
N LYS A 282 26.54 10.05 3.91
CA LYS A 282 27.68 10.49 4.73
C LYS A 282 28.51 9.35 5.33
N GLY A 283 28.03 8.11 5.22
CA GLY A 283 28.79 6.87 5.45
C GLY A 283 29.20 6.22 4.12
#